data_AF-A0A3S1CEY2-F1
#
_entry.id   AF-A0A3S1CEY2-F1
#
_cell.length_a   1.000
_cell.length_b   1.000
_cell.length_c   1.000
_cell.angle_alpha   90.00
_cell.angle_beta   90.00
_cell.angle_gamma   90.00
#
_symmetry.space_group_name_H-M   'P 1'
#
loop_
_entity.id
_entity.type
_entity.pdbx_description
1 polymer ?
#
loop_
_entity_poly.entity_id
_entity_poly.type
_entity_poly.pdbx_seq_one_letter_code
_entity_poly.pdbx_strand_id
1 'polypeptide(L)' 'MGSKINVIFVVLLIAVATPVTLIPDSSGAAQVAYQTPYGRKAKASRLFKQGINQYQSNQYRAALQSWAQAITIYRQTKKR' A
#
# COMPACT_ATOMS: atom_id res chain seq x y z
N MET A 1 19.32 -5.76 23.60
CA MET A 1 19.18 -4.81 22.46
C MET A 1 18.51 -5.53 21.31
N GLY A 2 17.22 -5.27 21.11
CA GLY A 2 16.37 -6.02 20.18
C GLY A 2 16.41 -5.44 18.77
N SER A 3 17.15 -6.09 17.88
CA SER A 3 16.93 -5.94 16.43
C SER A 3 15.83 -6.92 16.00
N LYS A 4 14.59 -6.45 16.01
CA LYS A 4 13.52 -7.06 15.21
C LYS A 4 13.20 -6.09 14.09
N ILE A 5 14.04 -6.22 13.07
CA ILE A 5 13.97 -5.61 11.74
C ILE A 5 12.50 -5.61 11.28
N ASN A 6 11.91 -4.41 11.23
CA ASN A 6 10.60 -4.18 10.64
C ASN A 6 10.74 -4.33 9.12
N VAL A 7 10.49 -5.53 8.62
CA VAL A 7 10.57 -5.91 7.19
C VAL A 7 9.68 -5.04 6.28
N ILE A 8 8.76 -4.24 6.85
CA ILE A 8 7.93 -3.30 6.08
C ILE A 8 8.70 -2.02 5.70
N PHE A 9 9.83 -1.70 6.33
CA PHE A 9 10.73 -0.62 5.89
C PHE A 9 11.62 -1.01 4.69
N VAL A 10 11.68 -2.30 4.32
CA VAL A 10 12.54 -2.80 3.23
C VAL A 10 12.04 -2.38 1.84
N VAL A 11 10.82 -1.86 1.72
CA VAL A 11 10.31 -1.39 0.42
C VAL A 11 10.79 0.05 0.07
N LEU A 12 11.44 0.77 0.98
CA LEU A 12 11.89 2.15 0.74
C LEU A 12 13.42 2.32 0.60
N LEU A 13 14.15 1.24 0.32
CA LEU A 13 15.62 1.28 0.20
C LEU A 13 16.15 0.30 -0.85
N ILE A 14 15.55 0.28 -2.04
CA ILE A 14 16.20 -0.28 -3.24
C ILE A 14 16.39 0.86 -4.23
N ALA A 15 17.30 1.76 -3.87
CA ALA A 15 18.09 2.46 -4.86
C ALA A 15 19.16 1.46 -5.35
N VAL A 16 18.82 0.68 -6.36
CA VAL A 16 19.85 0.01 -7.18
C VAL A 16 19.70 0.59 -8.57
N ALA A 17 20.74 1.30 -8.99
CA ALA A 17 20.97 1.67 -10.37
C ALA A 17 20.96 0.38 -11.21
N THR A 18 19.89 0.14 -11.95
CA THR A 18 19.87 -0.77 -13.08
C THR A 18 19.65 0.07 -14.34
N PRO A 19 20.42 -0.14 -15.42
CA PRO A 19 20.12 0.51 -16.68
C PRO A 19 18.75 0.00 -17.14
N VAL A 20 17.86 0.95 -17.43
CA VAL A 20 16.56 0.72 -18.04
C VAL A 20 16.75 -0.16 -19.28
N THR A 21 16.44 -1.44 -19.16
CA THR A 21 16.16 -2.29 -20.31
C THR A 21 14.71 -2.00 -20.69
N LEU A 22 14.52 -1.46 -21.90
CA LEU A 22 13.20 -1.36 -22.52
C LEU A 22 12.60 -2.76 -22.60
N ILE A 23 11.74 -3.10 -21.65
CA ILE A 23 10.78 -4.19 -21.80
C ILE A 23 9.49 -3.50 -22.29
N PRO A 24 8.90 -3.92 -23.41
CA PRO A 24 7.62 -3.39 -23.85
C PRO A 24 6.59 -3.71 -22.76
N ASP A 25 6.23 -2.68 -22.01
CA ASP A 25 5.49 -2.83 -20.78
C ASP A 25 4.00 -3.07 -21.09
N SER A 26 3.62 -4.35 -21.19
CA SER A 26 2.22 -4.79 -21.21
C SER A 26 1.48 -4.45 -19.91
N SER A 27 2.11 -3.82 -18.91
CA SER A 27 1.50 -3.40 -17.65
C SER A 27 0.56 -2.20 -17.76
N GLY A 28 0.38 -1.61 -18.95
CA GLY A 28 -0.64 -0.59 -19.19
C GLY A 28 -2.04 -1.06 -18.77
N ALA A 29 -2.43 -2.31 -19.06
CA ALA A 29 -3.76 -2.82 -18.74
C ALA A 29 -3.96 -3.07 -17.23
N ALA A 30 -2.93 -3.56 -16.53
CA ALA A 30 -3.00 -3.85 -15.10
C ALA A 30 -3.09 -2.56 -14.27
N GLN A 31 -2.31 -1.54 -14.61
CA GLN A 31 -2.29 -0.27 -13.90
C GLN A 31 -3.63 0.49 -14.06
N VAL A 32 -4.26 0.41 -15.23
CA VAL A 32 -5.56 1.07 -15.49
C VAL A 32 -6.70 0.39 -14.70
N ALA A 33 -6.65 -0.93 -14.50
CA ALA A 33 -7.63 -1.64 -13.67
C ALA A 33 -7.61 -1.20 -12.19
N TYR A 34 -6.43 -0.86 -11.63
CA TYR A 34 -6.30 -0.34 -10.25
C TYR A 34 -6.72 1.13 -10.09
N GLN A 35 -6.84 1.88 -11.19
CA GLN A 35 -7.32 3.26 -11.17
C GLN A 35 -8.84 3.38 -11.25
N THR A 36 -9.54 2.27 -11.51
CA THR A 36 -11.01 2.24 -11.42
C THR A 36 -11.45 2.52 -9.98
N PRO A 37 -12.64 3.13 -9.76
CA PRO A 37 -13.21 3.30 -8.42
C PRO A 37 -13.28 1.98 -7.63
N TYR A 38 -13.44 0.85 -8.32
CA TYR A 38 -13.44 -0.49 -7.72
C TYR A 38 -12.06 -0.90 -7.20
N GLY A 39 -11.00 -0.74 -8.00
CA GLY A 39 -9.62 -1.04 -7.60
C GLY A 39 -9.15 -0.20 -6.40
N ARG A 40 -9.54 1.07 -6.36
CA ARG A 40 -9.25 1.98 -5.24
C ARG A 40 -9.97 1.56 -3.96
N LYS A 41 -11.25 1.18 -4.03
CA LYS A 41 -11.98 0.63 -2.88
C LYS A 41 -11.34 -0.67 -2.37
N ALA A 42 -10.95 -1.59 -3.26
CA ALA A 42 -10.28 -2.82 -2.88
C ALA A 42 -8.95 -2.56 -2.14
N LYS A 43 -8.15 -1.59 -2.61
CA LYS A 43 -6.92 -1.17 -1.91
C LYS A 43 -7.21 -0.62 -0.50
N ALA A 44 -8.22 0.24 -0.37
CA ALA A 44 -8.65 0.77 0.92
C ALA A 44 -9.14 -0.33 1.88
N SER A 45 -9.88 -1.31 1.38
CA SER A 45 -10.35 -2.45 2.17
C SER A 45 -9.19 -3.33 2.66
N ARG A 46 -8.15 -3.54 1.84
CA ARG A 46 -6.93 -4.24 2.26
C ARG A 46 -6.20 -3.51 3.39
N LEU A 47 -6.01 -2.19 3.25
CA LEU A 47 -5.40 -1.34 4.29
C LEU A 47 -6.20 -1.37 5.60
N PHE A 48 -7.53 -1.39 5.52
CA PHE A 48 -8.38 -1.50 6.70
C PHE A 48 -8.16 -2.82 7.45
N LYS A 49 -8.14 -3.96 6.73
CA LYS A 49 -7.84 -5.28 7.30
C LYS A 49 -6.43 -5.35 7.89
N GLN A 50 -5.45 -4.75 7.22
CA GLN A 50 -4.09 -4.64 7.75
C GLN A 50 -4.06 -3.89 9.09
N GLY A 51 -4.79 -2.78 9.20
CA GLY A 51 -4.88 -2.04 10.46
C GLY A 51 -5.51 -2.85 11.60
N ILE A 52 -6.48 -3.72 11.30
CA ILE A 52 -7.04 -4.67 12.30
C ILE A 52 -5.96 -5.65 12.78
N ASN A 53 -5.22 -6.27 11.87
CA ASN A 53 -4.16 -7.21 12.24
C ASN A 53 -3.07 -6.53 13.06
N GLN A 54 -2.71 -5.29 12.70
CA GLN A 54 -1.75 -4.48 13.45
C GLN A 54 -2.26 -4.13 14.85
N TYR A 55 -3.54 -3.76 14.98
CA TYR A 55 -4.18 -3.50 16.27
C TYR A 55 -4.16 -4.74 17.17
N GLN A 56 -4.54 -5.90 16.62
CA GLN A 56 -4.50 -7.19 17.32
C GLN A 56 -3.08 -7.58 17.74
N SER A 57 -2.07 -7.14 16.99
CA SER A 57 -0.65 -7.35 17.29
C SER A 57 -0.04 -6.25 18.17
N ASN A 58 -0.85 -5.40 18.81
CA ASN A 58 -0.44 -4.25 19.62
C ASN A 58 0.39 -3.18 18.87
N GLN A 59 0.40 -3.20 17.53
CA GLN A 59 1.07 -2.22 16.69
C GLN A 59 0.17 -1.00 16.42
N TYR A 60 -0.29 -0.33 17.48
CA TYR A 60 -1.31 0.71 17.40
C TYR A 60 -0.97 1.86 16.46
N ARG A 61 0.30 2.32 16.47
CA ARG A 61 0.77 3.40 15.60
C ARG A 61 0.73 3.01 14.12
N ALA A 62 1.08 1.75 13.80
CA ALA A 62 0.98 1.23 12.45
C ALA A 62 -0.48 1.04 12.02
N ALA A 63 -1.34 0.54 12.92
CA ALA A 63 -2.77 0.39 12.68
C ALA A 63 -3.43 1.72 12.31
N LEU A 64 -3.12 2.77 13.08
CA LEU A 64 -3.62 4.12 12.85
C LEU A 64 -3.18 4.68 11.50
N GLN A 65 -1.93 4.43 11.10
CA GLN A 65 -1.43 4.82 9.77
C GLN A 65 -2.15 4.07 8.64
N SER A 66 -2.35 2.76 8.78
CA SER A 66 -3.08 1.94 7.80
C SER A 66 -4.51 2.43 7.62
N TRP A 67 -5.20 2.74 8.72
CA TRP A 67 -6.56 3.29 8.68
C TRP A 67 -6.61 4.70 8.09
N ALA A 68 -5.66 5.58 8.41
CA ALA A 68 -5.58 6.92 7.83
C ALA A 68 -5.42 6.88 6.29
N GLN A 69 -4.60 5.95 5.79
CA GLN A 69 -4.44 5.73 4.35
C GLN A 69 -5.73 5.18 3.71
N ALA A 70 -6.39 4.21 4.34
CA ALA A 70 -7.66 3.66 3.86
C ALA A 70 -8.74 4.74 3.76
N ILE A 71 -8.88 5.57 4.79
CA ILE A 71 -9.85 6.69 4.84
C ILE A 71 -9.58 7.70 3.72
N THR A 72 -8.32 8.04 3.47
CA THR A 72 -7.94 8.95 2.38
C THR A 72 -8.43 8.44 1.03
N ILE A 73 -8.23 7.15 0.75
CA ILE A 73 -8.66 6.53 -0.51
C ILE A 73 -10.18 6.47 -0.62
N TYR A 74 -10.89 6.10 0.46
CA TYR A 74 -12.35 6.11 0.46
C TYR A 74 -12.92 7.50 0.21
N ARG A 75 -12.34 8.55 0.82
CA ARG A 75 -12.74 9.95 0.61
C ARG A 75 -12.51 10.38 -0.84
N GLN A 76 -11.35 10.08 -1.41
CA GLN A 76 -11.05 10.42 -2.80
C GLN A 76 -11.93 9.66 -3.80
N THR A 77 -12.44 8.47 -3.43
CA THR A 77 -13.36 7.70 -4.28
C THR A 77 -14.80 8.16 -4.14
N LYS A 78 -15.21 8.69 -2.97
CA LYS A 78 -16.56 9.25 -2.74
C LYS A 78 -16.73 10.66 -3.34
N LYS A 79 -15.66 11.46 -3.39
CA LYS A 79 -15.69 12.83 -3.94
C LYS A 79 -15.72 12.88 -5.48
N ARG A 80 -15.40 11.78 -6.15
CA ARG A 80 -15.51 11.63 -7.61
C ARG A 80 -16.89 11.13 -7.98
#